data_AF-A0A328WFQ6-F1
#
_entry.id   AF-A0A328WFQ6-F1
#
_cell.length_a   1.000
_cell.length_b   1.000
_cell.length_c   1.000
_cell.angle_alpha   90.00
_cell.angle_beta   90.00
_cell.angle_gamma   90.00
#
_symmetry.space_group_name_H-M   'P 1'
#
loop_
_entity.id
_entity.type
_entity.pdbx_description
1 polymer ?
#
loop_
_entity_poly.entity_id
_entity_poly.type
_entity_poly.pdbx_seq_one_letter_code
_entity_poly.pdbx_strand_id
1 'polypeptide(L)'
;MKPYRVPELAEKYLNYDMIQNHTELPNFPDARVHLLYIFLKDSGRNLAGHEELYALVTSLVQVGLDTHESIDVTEGNQGEAMMRSRQLKVLAGDYFSSRFYQLLALKGEIAVISLLSKAVSDVNVMKMRLYGKMKKTLLPSEEYLRLTVQLNMQLFLSFTPLLEVSVQETWEKLLKEITECETLVQEMERCATPEVGRCGYVYWHLIESGSEEERKMLVGKKTDMKDWRKLILKHKVSEKLLDKLRESVNAVQLLLANRAGESPYAGMLDPFLKRLSTYRSVVSEG
;
A
#
# COMPACT_ATOMS: atom_id res chain seq x y z
N MET A 1 -14.12 21.98 -13.83
CA MET A 1 -12.81 21.35 -13.54
C MET A 1 -12.71 20.04 -14.32
N LYS A 2 -11.55 19.68 -14.89
CA LYS A 2 -11.37 18.29 -15.38
C LYS A 2 -11.42 17.35 -14.17
N PRO A 3 -12.26 16.29 -14.20
CA PRO A 3 -12.35 15.34 -13.09
C PRO A 3 -11.05 14.53 -12.97
N TYR A 4 -10.74 14.05 -11.75
CA TYR A 4 -9.70 13.05 -11.52
C TYR A 4 -10.06 11.78 -12.29
N ARG A 5 -9.14 11.31 -13.15
CA ARG A 5 -9.37 10.18 -14.08
C ARG A 5 -8.21 9.18 -14.16
N VAL A 6 -7.29 9.24 -13.20
CA VAL A 6 -6.07 8.42 -13.23
C VAL A 6 -6.39 6.92 -13.16
N PRO A 7 -7.38 6.44 -12.37
CA PRO A 7 -7.76 5.03 -12.36
C PRO A 7 -8.23 4.54 -13.74
N GLU A 8 -9.10 5.30 -14.41
CA GLU A 8 -9.60 4.95 -15.75
C GLU A 8 -8.50 5.00 -16.83
N LEU A 9 -7.50 5.86 -16.65
CA LEU A 9 -6.31 5.85 -17.51
C LEU A 9 -5.43 4.62 -17.25
N ALA A 10 -5.29 4.21 -15.97
CA ALA A 10 -4.52 3.04 -15.58
C ALA A 10 -5.16 1.73 -16.08
N GLU A 11 -6.49 1.63 -16.11
CA GLU A 11 -7.21 0.46 -16.62
C GLU A 11 -6.74 0.02 -18.01
N LYS A 12 -6.40 0.97 -18.90
CA LYS A 12 -5.86 0.66 -20.24
C LYS A 12 -4.57 -0.14 -20.23
N TYR A 13 -3.83 -0.09 -19.13
CA TYR A 13 -2.59 -0.80 -18.94
C TYR A 13 -2.75 -1.99 -18.00
N LEU A 14 -3.68 -1.94 -17.06
CA LEU A 14 -3.90 -3.00 -16.06
C LEU A 14 -4.83 -4.12 -16.55
N ASN A 15 -5.78 -3.79 -17.43
CA ASN A 15 -6.77 -4.75 -17.94
C ASN A 15 -6.22 -5.52 -19.15
N TYR A 16 -5.39 -6.54 -18.86
CA TYR A 16 -4.97 -7.54 -19.85
C TYR A 16 -5.54 -8.90 -19.49
N ASP A 17 -6.29 -9.50 -20.41
CA ASP A 17 -6.94 -10.81 -20.25
C ASP A 17 -5.97 -11.88 -19.75
N MET A 18 -4.76 -11.93 -20.31
CA MET A 18 -3.75 -12.93 -19.91
C MET A 18 -3.31 -12.79 -18.46
N ILE A 19 -3.31 -11.57 -17.91
CA ILE A 19 -2.97 -11.30 -16.52
C ILE A 19 -4.19 -11.61 -15.66
N GLN A 20 -5.34 -11.00 -15.95
CA GLN A 20 -6.55 -11.10 -15.12
C GLN A 20 -7.13 -12.51 -15.03
N ASN A 21 -7.04 -13.31 -16.11
CA ASN A 21 -7.61 -14.66 -16.13
C ASN A 21 -6.76 -15.69 -15.36
N HIS A 22 -5.54 -15.34 -14.98
CA HIS A 22 -4.57 -16.30 -14.45
C HIS A 22 -3.83 -15.81 -13.20
N THR A 23 -4.02 -14.56 -12.81
CA THR A 23 -3.44 -14.02 -11.59
C THR A 23 -4.28 -12.90 -10.99
N GLU A 24 -4.11 -12.70 -9.68
CA GLU A 24 -4.66 -11.58 -8.95
C GLU A 24 -3.63 -10.47 -8.88
N LEU A 25 -4.06 -9.25 -9.19
CA LEU A 25 -3.24 -8.05 -9.07
C LEU A 25 -3.46 -7.39 -7.70
N PRO A 26 -2.46 -6.67 -7.19
CA PRO A 26 -2.63 -5.86 -5.99
C PRO A 26 -3.67 -4.76 -6.22
N ASN A 27 -4.28 -4.31 -5.14
CA ASN A 27 -5.22 -3.19 -5.17
C ASN A 27 -4.54 -1.92 -5.71
N PHE A 28 -5.30 -1.14 -6.50
CA PHE A 28 -4.83 0.15 -6.98
C PHE A 28 -4.67 1.13 -5.80
N PRO A 29 -3.54 1.85 -5.67
CA PRO A 29 -3.25 2.77 -4.55
C PRO A 29 -3.96 4.12 -4.73
N ASP A 30 -5.29 4.09 -4.88
CA ASP A 30 -6.07 5.24 -5.38
C ASP A 30 -5.93 6.48 -4.50
N ALA A 31 -5.96 6.34 -3.17
CA ALA A 31 -5.92 7.50 -2.29
C ALA A 31 -4.57 8.24 -2.37
N ARG A 32 -3.45 7.51 -2.39
CA ARG A 32 -2.11 8.10 -2.60
C ARG A 32 -1.96 8.72 -4.00
N VAL A 33 -2.47 8.06 -5.04
CA VAL A 33 -2.40 8.55 -6.43
C VAL A 33 -3.23 9.81 -6.61
N HIS A 34 -4.44 9.83 -6.05
CA HIS A 34 -5.30 11.00 -6.06
C HIS A 34 -4.68 12.15 -5.26
N LEU A 35 -4.09 11.87 -4.10
CA LEU A 35 -3.36 12.89 -3.33
C LEU A 35 -2.21 13.49 -4.15
N LEU A 36 -1.40 12.66 -4.81
CA LEU A 36 -0.31 13.12 -5.67
C LEU A 36 -0.83 14.01 -6.81
N TYR A 37 -1.91 13.58 -7.47
CA TYR A 37 -2.56 14.37 -8.52
C TYR A 37 -2.96 15.77 -8.02
N ILE A 38 -3.62 15.87 -6.87
CA ILE A 38 -4.05 17.15 -6.29
C ILE A 38 -2.85 18.06 -6.03
N PHE A 39 -1.81 17.54 -5.37
CA PHE A 39 -0.64 18.35 -5.02
C PHE A 39 0.18 18.77 -6.24
N LEU A 40 0.28 17.93 -7.28
CA LEU A 40 0.96 18.30 -8.53
C LEU A 40 0.17 19.36 -9.31
N LYS A 41 -1.16 19.23 -9.36
CA LYS A 41 -2.04 20.18 -10.02
C LYS A 41 -2.02 21.56 -9.36
N ASP A 42 -2.02 21.58 -8.04
CA ASP A 42 -2.03 22.81 -7.25
C ASP A 42 -0.61 23.37 -7.00
N SER A 43 0.43 22.71 -7.52
CA SER A 43 1.83 23.03 -7.21
C SER A 43 2.33 24.37 -7.74
N GLY A 44 1.52 25.16 -8.47
CA GLY A 44 1.86 26.49 -9.01
C GLY A 44 3.04 26.55 -9.99
N ARG A 45 3.84 25.48 -10.07
CA ARG A 45 4.92 25.28 -11.04
C ARG A 45 4.31 24.96 -12.40
N ASN A 46 5.06 25.22 -13.47
CA ASN A 46 4.66 24.97 -14.86
C ASN A 46 4.63 23.46 -15.19
N LEU A 47 3.92 22.68 -14.37
CA LEU A 47 3.60 21.25 -14.55
C LEU A 47 2.28 21.06 -15.30
N ALA A 48 1.68 22.15 -15.80
CA ALA A 48 0.36 22.14 -16.42
C ALA A 48 0.29 21.10 -17.56
N GLY A 49 -0.50 20.05 -17.37
CA GLY A 49 -0.70 18.96 -18.33
C GLY A 49 0.12 17.70 -18.04
N HIS A 50 0.98 17.69 -17.01
CA HIS A 50 1.81 16.55 -16.62
C HIS A 50 1.34 15.88 -15.32
N GLU A 51 0.43 16.51 -14.56
CA GLU A 51 -0.08 15.99 -13.29
C GLU A 51 -0.75 14.62 -13.43
N GLU A 52 -1.57 14.42 -14.46
CA GLU A 52 -2.22 13.15 -14.76
C GLU A 52 -1.20 12.09 -15.20
N LEU A 53 -0.22 12.49 -16.01
CA LEU A 53 0.86 11.60 -16.46
C LEU A 53 1.67 11.11 -15.27
N TYR A 54 2.10 12.00 -14.38
CA TYR A 54 2.94 11.66 -13.22
C TYR A 54 2.20 10.79 -12.22
N ALA A 55 0.94 11.09 -11.92
CA ALA A 55 0.10 10.24 -11.08
C ALA A 55 -0.10 8.86 -11.71
N LEU A 56 -0.37 8.79 -13.02
CA LEU A 56 -0.54 7.54 -13.76
C LEU A 56 0.73 6.68 -13.72
N VAL A 57 1.88 7.20 -14.15
CA VAL A 57 3.12 6.43 -14.21
C VAL A 57 3.56 5.96 -12.82
N THR A 58 3.35 6.78 -11.78
CA THR A 58 3.61 6.41 -10.38
C THR A 58 2.72 5.26 -9.94
N SER A 59 1.44 5.29 -10.29
CA SER A 59 0.52 4.19 -10.00
C SER A 59 0.93 2.88 -10.67
N LEU A 60 1.39 2.92 -11.94
CA LEU A 60 1.87 1.73 -12.66
C LEU A 60 3.14 1.16 -12.02
N VAL A 61 4.08 2.01 -11.60
CA VAL A 61 5.25 1.57 -10.84
C VAL A 61 4.85 0.91 -9.54
N GLN A 62 3.96 1.54 -8.76
CA GLN A 62 3.51 0.99 -7.49
C GLN A 62 2.86 -0.38 -7.67
N VAL A 63 1.92 -0.51 -8.63
CA VAL A 63 1.29 -1.78 -8.97
C VAL A 63 2.32 -2.81 -9.43
N GLY A 64 3.33 -2.41 -10.22
CA GLY A 64 4.43 -3.29 -10.62
C GLY A 64 5.23 -3.82 -9.42
N LEU A 65 5.64 -2.93 -8.52
CA LEU A 65 6.38 -3.28 -7.30
C LEU A 65 5.59 -4.18 -6.35
N ASP A 66 4.29 -3.93 -6.21
CA ASP A 66 3.40 -4.71 -5.36
C ASP A 66 3.05 -6.06 -6.00
N THR A 67 2.98 -6.13 -7.33
CA THR A 67 2.78 -7.39 -8.07
C THR A 67 3.96 -8.31 -7.83
N HIS A 68 5.21 -7.82 -7.93
CA HIS A 68 6.40 -8.59 -7.60
C HIS A 68 6.40 -9.06 -6.14
N GLU A 69 5.94 -8.22 -5.22
CA GLU A 69 5.85 -8.56 -3.80
C GLU A 69 4.83 -9.67 -3.51
N SER A 70 3.77 -9.75 -4.30
CA SER A 70 2.71 -10.75 -4.17
C SER A 70 3.11 -12.14 -4.70
N ILE A 71 4.32 -12.32 -5.21
CA ILE A 71 4.81 -13.61 -5.71
C ILE A 71 5.05 -14.52 -4.51
N ASP A 72 4.24 -15.57 -4.42
CA ASP A 72 4.36 -16.58 -3.37
C ASP A 72 5.72 -17.31 -3.44
N VAL A 73 6.36 -17.43 -2.28
CA VAL A 73 7.66 -18.08 -2.08
C VAL A 73 7.51 -19.53 -1.58
N THR A 74 6.30 -20.06 -1.52
CA THR A 74 6.05 -21.43 -1.05
C THR A 74 6.81 -22.45 -1.92
N GLU A 75 7.62 -23.27 -1.25
CA GLU A 75 8.45 -24.32 -1.85
C GLU A 75 7.63 -25.58 -2.18
N GLY A 76 7.97 -26.27 -3.27
CA GLY A 76 7.36 -27.55 -3.69
C GLY A 76 6.61 -27.48 -5.02
N ASN A 77 6.16 -28.63 -5.53
CA ASN A 77 5.35 -28.70 -6.75
C ASN A 77 3.90 -28.30 -6.43
N GLN A 78 3.49 -27.10 -6.86
CA GLN A 78 2.16 -26.56 -6.57
C GLN A 78 1.20 -26.60 -7.77
N GLY A 79 1.53 -27.42 -8.78
CA GLY A 79 0.74 -27.59 -9.98
C GLY A 79 0.91 -26.46 -11.00
N GLU A 80 0.52 -26.74 -12.24
CA GLU A 80 0.74 -25.87 -13.39
C GLU A 80 0.06 -24.50 -13.23
N ALA A 81 -1.15 -24.45 -12.69
CA ALA A 81 -1.91 -23.21 -12.51
C ALA A 81 -1.19 -22.22 -11.59
N MET A 82 -0.62 -22.70 -10.48
CA MET A 82 0.10 -21.83 -9.55
C MET A 82 1.45 -21.38 -10.11
N MET A 83 2.16 -22.28 -10.81
CA MET A 83 3.38 -21.92 -11.52
C MET A 83 3.11 -20.84 -12.58
N ARG A 84 2.03 -20.99 -13.36
CA ARG A 84 1.59 -20.00 -14.35
C ARG A 84 1.27 -18.67 -13.69
N SER A 85 0.51 -18.67 -12.60
CA SER A 85 0.20 -17.45 -11.85
C SER A 85 1.45 -16.71 -11.40
N ARG A 86 2.45 -17.42 -10.83
CA ARG A 86 3.72 -16.82 -10.41
C ARG A 86 4.51 -16.22 -11.58
N GLN A 87 4.64 -16.96 -12.68
CA GLN A 87 5.32 -16.47 -13.88
C GLN A 87 4.64 -15.22 -14.45
N LEU A 88 3.31 -15.21 -14.49
CA LEU A 88 2.55 -14.05 -14.95
C LEU A 88 2.67 -12.86 -14.00
N LYS A 89 2.78 -13.06 -12.69
CA LYS A 89 3.09 -11.96 -11.75
C LYS A 89 4.46 -11.35 -12.01
N VAL A 90 5.49 -12.15 -12.27
CA VAL A 90 6.82 -11.63 -12.66
C VAL A 90 6.70 -10.78 -13.92
N LEU A 91 6.10 -11.33 -14.98
CA LEU A 91 5.95 -10.65 -16.26
C LEU A 91 5.05 -9.40 -16.17
N ALA A 92 3.99 -9.44 -15.37
CA ALA A 92 3.12 -8.30 -15.13
C ALA A 92 3.85 -7.17 -14.39
N GLY A 93 4.65 -7.51 -13.38
CA GLY A 93 5.49 -6.54 -12.68
C GLY A 93 6.50 -5.85 -13.62
N ASP A 94 7.19 -6.63 -14.46
CA ASP A 94 8.10 -6.11 -15.49
C ASP A 94 7.35 -5.24 -16.51
N TYR A 95 6.15 -5.68 -16.91
CA TYR A 95 5.30 -4.97 -17.85
C TYR A 95 4.90 -3.59 -17.32
N PHE A 96 4.32 -3.50 -16.12
CA PHE A 96 3.90 -2.23 -15.53
C PHE A 96 5.10 -1.30 -15.29
N SER A 97 6.22 -1.87 -14.83
CA SER A 97 7.48 -1.16 -14.66
C SER A 97 8.04 -0.65 -16.00
N SER A 98 7.88 -1.37 -17.10
CA SER A 98 8.31 -0.87 -18.42
C SER A 98 7.39 0.24 -18.97
N ARG A 99 6.09 0.18 -18.66
CA ARG A 99 5.09 1.14 -19.15
C ARG A 99 5.29 2.53 -18.61
N PHE A 100 5.67 2.68 -17.34
CA PHE A 100 5.96 3.99 -16.78
C PHE A 100 7.13 4.67 -17.54
N TYR A 101 8.21 3.92 -17.80
CA TYR A 101 9.36 4.43 -18.57
C TYR A 101 8.93 4.82 -19.98
N GLN A 102 8.17 3.96 -20.66
CA GLN A 102 7.70 4.22 -22.02
C GLN A 102 6.86 5.51 -22.09
N LEU A 103 5.90 5.68 -21.17
CA LEU A 103 5.00 6.82 -21.17
C LEU A 103 5.74 8.14 -20.92
N LEU A 104 6.71 8.15 -20.02
CA LEU A 104 7.56 9.31 -19.78
C LEU A 104 8.49 9.60 -20.96
N ALA A 105 9.10 8.56 -21.55
CA ALA A 105 10.02 8.72 -22.68
C ALA A 105 9.32 9.32 -23.91
N LEU A 106 8.08 8.89 -24.20
CA LEU A 106 7.26 9.46 -25.27
C LEU A 106 6.92 10.94 -25.08
N LYS A 107 7.04 11.44 -23.84
CA LYS A 107 6.81 12.84 -23.49
C LYS A 107 8.10 13.63 -23.26
N GLY A 108 9.26 12.99 -23.39
CA GLY A 108 10.56 13.62 -23.16
C GLY A 108 10.87 13.89 -21.69
N GLU A 109 10.17 13.22 -20.76
CA GLU A 109 10.24 13.46 -19.32
C GLU A 109 11.45 12.79 -18.64
N ILE A 110 12.66 13.15 -19.10
CA ILE A 110 13.92 12.53 -18.65
C ILE A 110 14.14 12.75 -17.15
N ALA A 111 13.80 13.94 -16.63
CA ALA A 111 13.97 14.25 -15.21
C ALA A 111 13.11 13.35 -14.32
N VAL A 112 11.86 13.10 -14.71
CA VAL A 112 10.93 12.24 -13.96
C VAL A 112 11.29 10.77 -14.10
N ILE A 113 11.79 10.35 -15.27
CA ILE A 113 12.39 9.01 -15.43
C ILE A 113 13.47 8.81 -14.37
N SER A 114 14.45 9.70 -14.29
CA SER A 114 15.55 9.60 -13.33
C SER A 114 15.04 9.58 -11.88
N LEU A 115 14.08 10.45 -11.56
CA LEU A 115 13.48 10.58 -10.22
C LEU A 115 12.79 9.29 -9.77
N LEU A 116 11.90 8.73 -10.60
CA LEU A 116 11.22 7.48 -10.29
C LEU A 116 12.17 6.28 -10.29
N SER A 117 13.15 6.23 -11.20
CA SER A 117 14.16 5.16 -11.22
C SER A 117 14.94 5.11 -9.91
N LYS A 118 15.32 6.28 -9.40
CA LYS A 118 16.00 6.40 -8.10
C LYS A 118 15.08 5.99 -6.96
N ALA A 119 13.82 6.46 -6.96
CA ALA A 119 12.82 6.09 -5.96
C ALA A 119 12.57 4.57 -5.92
N VAL A 120 12.46 3.90 -7.07
CA VAL A 120 12.35 2.44 -7.18
C VAL A 120 13.57 1.74 -6.57
N SER A 121 14.78 2.22 -6.86
CA SER A 121 16.00 1.70 -6.25
C SER A 121 15.96 1.83 -4.72
N ASP A 122 15.54 3.00 -4.21
CA ASP A 122 15.44 3.24 -2.77
C ASP A 122 14.38 2.36 -2.10
N VAL A 123 13.21 2.19 -2.72
CA VAL A 123 12.16 1.25 -2.26
C VAL A 123 12.72 -0.17 -2.14
N ASN A 124 13.44 -0.65 -3.16
CA ASN A 124 14.03 -1.99 -3.13
C ASN A 124 15.08 -2.14 -2.01
N VAL A 125 15.89 -1.12 -1.75
CA VAL A 125 16.83 -1.12 -0.62
C VAL A 125 16.06 -1.14 0.72
N MET A 126 14.98 -0.38 0.85
CA MET A 126 14.14 -0.37 2.05
C MET A 126 13.46 -1.72 2.29
N LYS A 127 12.93 -2.36 1.24
CA LYS A 127 12.41 -3.74 1.27
C LYS A 127 13.44 -4.71 1.82
N MET A 128 14.66 -4.72 1.26
CA MET A 128 15.74 -5.60 1.70
C MET A 128 16.12 -5.36 3.17
N ARG A 129 16.13 -4.11 3.64
CA ARG A 129 16.38 -3.78 5.04
C ARG A 129 15.26 -4.29 5.95
N LEU A 130 13.99 -4.15 5.54
CA LEU A 130 12.85 -4.66 6.29
C LEU A 130 12.92 -6.20 6.40
N TYR A 131 13.15 -6.92 5.31
CA TYR A 131 13.36 -8.38 5.37
C TYR A 131 14.54 -8.78 6.23
N GLY A 132 15.64 -8.01 6.18
CA GLY A 132 16.78 -8.20 7.06
C GLY A 132 16.41 -8.07 8.54
N LYS A 133 15.53 -7.13 8.91
CA LYS A 133 14.99 -7.00 10.27
C LYS A 133 14.03 -8.14 10.62
N MET A 134 13.15 -8.53 9.70
CA MET A 134 12.18 -9.61 9.91
C MET A 134 12.85 -10.98 10.11
N LYS A 135 14.07 -11.18 9.60
CA LYS A 135 14.85 -12.42 9.84
C LYS A 135 15.57 -12.47 11.19
N LYS A 136 15.61 -11.36 11.95
CA LYS A 136 16.22 -11.29 13.29
C LYS A 136 15.21 -11.67 14.38
N THR A 137 15.67 -11.73 15.64
CA THR A 137 14.96 -12.39 16.76
C THR A 137 13.62 -11.75 17.15
N LEU A 138 13.44 -10.43 17.00
CA LEU A 138 12.17 -9.76 17.25
C LEU A 138 12.12 -8.39 16.54
N LEU A 139 11.06 -8.14 15.78
CA LEU A 139 10.70 -6.83 15.25
C LEU A 139 9.42 -6.35 15.96
N PRO A 140 9.46 -5.26 16.75
CA PRO A 140 8.25 -4.74 17.39
C PRO A 140 7.16 -4.43 16.36
N SER A 141 5.92 -4.75 16.69
CA SER A 141 4.77 -4.61 15.78
C SER A 141 4.59 -3.17 15.27
N GLU A 142 4.75 -2.19 16.15
CA GLU A 142 4.71 -0.76 15.82
C GLU A 142 5.89 -0.33 14.92
N GLU A 143 7.07 -0.91 15.12
CA GLU A 143 8.21 -0.64 14.24
C GLU A 143 7.98 -1.23 12.85
N TYR A 144 7.44 -2.45 12.76
CA TYR A 144 7.04 -3.07 11.49
C TYR A 144 6.04 -2.18 10.74
N LEU A 145 4.98 -1.73 11.40
CA LEU A 145 3.95 -0.88 10.78
C LEU A 145 4.57 0.42 10.26
N ARG A 146 5.36 1.12 11.09
CA ARG A 146 6.03 2.36 10.70
C ARG A 146 6.95 2.18 9.49
N LEU A 147 7.74 1.11 9.47
CA LEU A 147 8.64 0.81 8.35
C LEU A 147 7.85 0.48 7.08
N THR A 148 6.72 -0.22 7.20
CA THR A 148 5.84 -0.55 6.07
C THR A 148 5.18 0.70 5.50
N VAL A 149 4.67 1.59 6.34
CA VAL A 149 4.11 2.89 5.93
C VAL A 149 5.18 3.73 5.21
N GLN A 150 6.39 3.85 5.79
CA GLN A 150 7.49 4.58 5.15
C GLN A 150 7.85 4.00 3.78
N LEU A 151 7.90 2.67 3.66
CA LEU A 151 8.18 1.98 2.41
C LEU A 151 7.11 2.30 1.36
N ASN A 152 5.83 2.21 1.74
CA ASN A 152 4.70 2.46 0.86
C ASN A 152 4.62 3.93 0.40
N MET A 153 5.03 4.90 1.22
CA MET A 153 5.01 6.31 0.80
C MET A 153 6.25 6.74 -0.02
N GLN A 154 7.34 5.96 0.00
CA GLN A 154 8.64 6.38 -0.52
C GLN A 154 8.61 6.76 -2.01
N LEU A 155 7.85 6.02 -2.82
CA LEU A 155 7.71 6.32 -4.24
C LEU A 155 7.07 7.71 -4.46
N PHE A 156 6.02 8.02 -3.70
CA PHE A 156 5.30 9.28 -3.78
C PHE A 156 6.12 10.44 -3.22
N LEU A 157 6.85 10.24 -2.12
CA LEU A 157 7.77 11.24 -1.55
C LEU A 157 8.83 11.72 -2.54
N SER A 158 9.19 10.92 -3.54
CA SER A 158 10.14 11.35 -4.56
C SER A 158 9.69 12.61 -5.32
N PHE A 159 8.40 12.91 -5.35
CA PHE A 159 7.84 14.11 -5.98
C PHE A 159 7.89 15.37 -5.10
N THR A 160 8.24 15.26 -3.81
CA THR A 160 8.31 16.43 -2.90
C THR A 160 9.12 17.59 -3.47
N PRO A 161 10.30 17.39 -4.10
CA PRO A 161 11.09 18.48 -4.70
C PRO A 161 10.38 19.21 -5.86
N LEU A 162 9.38 18.59 -6.49
CA LEU A 162 8.57 19.18 -7.55
C LEU A 162 7.40 20.03 -7.01
N LEU A 163 7.13 19.99 -5.71
CA LEU A 163 6.09 20.77 -5.06
C LEU A 163 6.64 22.11 -4.54
N GLU A 164 5.76 23.12 -4.42
CA GLU A 164 6.09 24.36 -3.72
C GLU A 164 6.45 24.10 -2.25
N VAL A 165 7.47 24.81 -1.75
CA VAL A 165 7.97 24.64 -0.38
C VAL A 165 6.88 24.86 0.67
N SER A 166 5.95 25.78 0.40
CA SER A 166 4.81 26.09 1.26
C SER A 166 3.87 24.91 1.51
N VAL A 167 3.80 23.95 0.58
CA VAL A 167 2.88 22.81 0.66
C VAL A 167 3.58 21.48 1.01
N GLN A 168 4.91 21.42 0.97
CA GLN A 168 5.69 20.19 1.21
C GLN A 168 5.41 19.56 2.58
N GLU A 169 5.37 20.36 3.65
CA GLU A 169 5.08 19.82 5.00
C GLU A 169 3.68 19.20 5.07
N THR A 170 2.69 19.83 4.44
CA THR A 170 1.32 19.29 4.43
C THR A 170 1.21 18.05 3.54
N TRP A 171 1.90 18.06 2.40
CA TRP A 171 2.02 16.91 1.51
C TRP A 171 2.55 15.69 2.26
N GLU A 172 3.68 15.84 2.97
CA GLU A 172 4.32 14.75 3.69
C GLU A 172 3.41 14.21 4.81
N LYS A 173 2.76 15.09 5.56
CA LYS A 173 1.82 14.71 6.63
C LYS A 173 0.60 13.96 6.08
N LEU A 174 -0.06 14.50 5.05
CA LEU A 174 -1.22 13.84 4.44
C LEU A 174 -0.83 12.51 3.79
N LEU A 175 0.29 12.48 3.08
CA LEU A 175 0.79 11.26 2.45
C LEU A 175 1.04 10.19 3.51
N LYS A 176 1.68 10.52 4.64
CA LYS A 176 1.88 9.58 5.73
C LYS A 176 0.55 9.02 6.24
N GLU A 177 -0.39 9.87 6.62
CA GLU A 177 -1.65 9.42 7.25
C GLU A 177 -2.54 8.62 6.28
N ILE A 178 -2.58 8.99 5.00
CA ILE A 178 -3.30 8.23 3.96
C ILE A 178 -2.63 6.88 3.72
N THR A 179 -1.29 6.85 3.63
CA THR A 179 -0.54 5.60 3.46
C THR A 179 -0.74 4.68 4.66
N GLU A 180 -0.81 5.25 5.86
CA GLU A 180 -1.12 4.52 7.10
C GLU A 180 -2.53 3.93 7.06
N CYS A 181 -3.55 4.68 6.60
CA CYS A 181 -4.90 4.15 6.38
C CYS A 181 -4.91 2.95 5.42
N GLU A 182 -4.29 3.08 4.24
CA GLU A 182 -4.20 1.98 3.27
C GLU A 182 -3.48 0.76 3.84
N THR A 183 -2.35 0.99 4.52
CA THR A 183 -1.54 -0.09 5.12
C THR A 183 -2.33 -0.81 6.22
N LEU A 184 -3.04 -0.07 7.08
CA LEU A 184 -3.87 -0.66 8.13
C LEU A 184 -5.01 -1.51 7.56
N VAL A 185 -5.67 -1.04 6.50
CA VAL A 185 -6.72 -1.83 5.83
C VAL A 185 -6.13 -3.12 5.25
N GLN A 186 -4.97 -3.04 4.59
CA GLN A 186 -4.28 -4.21 4.07
C GLN A 186 -3.90 -5.19 5.20
N GLU A 187 -3.38 -4.70 6.32
CA GLU A 187 -3.04 -5.54 7.48
C GLU A 187 -4.27 -6.21 8.10
N MET A 188 -5.44 -5.54 8.11
CA MET A 188 -6.70 -6.16 8.51
C MET A 188 -7.12 -7.28 7.56
N GLU A 189 -6.90 -7.13 6.26
CA GLU A 189 -7.18 -8.19 5.27
C GLU A 189 -6.24 -9.38 5.45
N ARG A 190 -4.95 -9.12 5.73
CA ARG A 190 -3.96 -10.18 6.02
C ARG A 190 -4.31 -11.01 7.25
N CYS A 191 -5.09 -10.48 8.19
CA CYS A 191 -5.58 -11.23 9.34
C CYS A 191 -6.51 -12.41 8.98
N ALA A 192 -7.04 -12.45 7.75
CA ALA A 192 -8.04 -13.44 7.32
C ALA A 192 -7.52 -14.89 7.40
N THR A 193 -6.25 -15.12 7.07
CA THR A 193 -5.64 -16.47 7.10
C THR A 193 -4.25 -16.44 7.75
N PRO A 194 -3.82 -17.54 8.39
CA PRO A 194 -2.51 -17.60 9.04
C PRO A 194 -1.35 -17.61 8.03
N GLU A 195 -1.55 -18.03 6.78
CA GLU A 195 -0.52 -18.04 5.74
C GLU A 195 -0.09 -16.60 5.40
N VAL A 196 -1.06 -15.72 5.17
CA VAL A 196 -0.79 -14.32 4.81
C VAL A 196 -0.46 -13.49 6.06
N GLY A 197 -1.16 -13.75 7.18
CA GLY A 197 -0.97 -13.02 8.42
C GLY A 197 0.42 -13.18 9.05
N ARG A 198 1.11 -14.30 8.78
CA ARG A 198 2.50 -14.53 9.23
C ARG A 198 3.52 -13.53 8.68
N CYS A 199 3.20 -12.86 7.58
CA CYS A 199 4.06 -11.87 6.96
C CYS A 199 3.71 -10.42 7.36
N GLY A 200 2.75 -10.23 8.27
CA GLY A 200 2.15 -8.94 8.61
C GLY A 200 2.33 -8.50 10.08
N TYR A 201 1.69 -7.38 10.41
CA TYR A 201 1.61 -6.78 11.73
C TYR A 201 1.07 -7.76 12.78
N VAL A 202 0.03 -8.52 12.43
CA VAL A 202 -0.61 -9.48 13.33
C VAL A 202 0.39 -10.51 13.88
N TYR A 203 1.30 -11.02 13.05
CA TYR A 203 2.33 -11.94 13.50
C TYR A 203 3.27 -11.30 14.52
N TRP A 204 3.80 -10.12 14.19
CA TRP A 204 4.72 -9.40 15.10
C TRP A 204 4.05 -9.04 16.41
N HIS A 205 2.80 -8.60 16.38
CA HIS A 205 2.02 -8.28 17.56
C HIS A 205 1.79 -9.52 18.43
N LEU A 206 1.42 -10.65 17.83
CA LEU A 206 1.23 -11.90 18.57
C LEU A 206 2.53 -12.48 19.14
N ILE A 207 3.66 -12.34 18.42
CA ILE A 207 4.97 -12.73 18.95
C ILE A 207 5.37 -11.82 20.11
N GLU A 208 5.07 -10.52 20.03
CA GLU A 208 5.36 -9.52 21.06
C GLU A 208 4.51 -9.74 22.33
N SER A 209 3.19 -9.89 22.20
CA SER A 209 2.25 -9.98 23.32
C SER A 209 1.95 -11.40 23.81
N GLY A 210 2.28 -12.43 23.02
CA GLY A 210 1.93 -13.81 23.30
C GLY A 210 2.78 -14.48 24.39
N SER A 211 2.21 -15.49 25.05
CA SER A 211 2.94 -16.36 25.99
C SER A 211 4.02 -17.18 25.29
N GLU A 212 4.90 -17.83 26.05
CA GLU A 212 5.96 -18.67 25.47
C GLU A 212 5.39 -19.82 24.62
N GLU A 213 4.28 -20.42 25.06
CA GLU A 213 3.55 -21.47 24.34
C GLU A 213 2.95 -20.95 23.03
N GLU A 214 2.36 -19.75 23.06
CA GLU A 214 1.79 -19.11 21.87
C GLU A 214 2.87 -18.76 20.85
N ARG A 215 4.02 -18.25 21.32
CA ARG A 215 5.18 -17.99 20.46
C ARG A 215 5.72 -19.25 19.81
N LYS A 216 5.85 -20.35 20.57
CA LYS A 216 6.29 -21.65 20.03
C LYS A 216 5.32 -22.17 18.96
N MET A 217 4.02 -22.00 19.17
CA MET A 217 2.99 -22.35 18.18
C MET A 217 3.08 -21.51 16.90
N LEU A 218 3.35 -20.20 17.02
CA LEU A 218 3.45 -19.28 15.88
C LEU A 218 4.72 -19.49 15.03
N VAL A 219 5.84 -19.82 15.67
CA VAL A 219 7.10 -20.19 14.99
C VAL A 219 6.99 -21.55 14.30
N GLY A 220 6.10 -22.44 14.78
CA GLY A 220 5.78 -23.69 14.13
C GLY A 220 5.09 -23.50 12.76
N LYS A 221 5.37 -24.38 11.80
CA LYS A 221 4.85 -24.28 10.42
C LYS A 221 3.34 -24.48 10.25
N LYS A 222 2.60 -24.87 11.30
CA LYS A 222 1.17 -25.20 11.22
C LYS A 222 0.39 -24.66 12.42
N THR A 223 -0.04 -23.40 12.32
CA THR A 223 -1.17 -22.88 13.11
C THR A 223 -2.43 -23.06 12.27
N ASP A 224 -3.42 -23.76 12.80
CA ASP A 224 -4.70 -23.91 12.11
C ASP A 224 -5.52 -22.60 12.18
N MET A 225 -6.58 -22.53 11.36
CA MET A 225 -7.43 -21.35 11.26
C MET A 225 -8.18 -21.04 12.57
N LYS A 226 -8.51 -22.06 13.37
CA LYS A 226 -9.28 -21.90 14.60
C LYS A 226 -8.41 -21.28 15.70
N ASP A 227 -7.21 -21.79 15.88
CA ASP A 227 -6.22 -21.28 16.82
C ASP A 227 -5.77 -19.88 16.42
N TRP A 228 -5.57 -19.63 15.12
CA TRP A 228 -5.26 -18.29 14.60
C TRP A 228 -6.33 -17.26 14.97
N ARG A 229 -7.62 -17.56 14.72
CA ARG A 229 -8.74 -16.68 15.11
C ARG A 229 -8.80 -16.47 16.62
N LYS A 230 -8.55 -17.52 17.40
CA LYS A 230 -8.51 -17.45 18.87
C LYS A 230 -7.40 -16.51 19.36
N LEU A 231 -6.22 -16.56 18.76
CA LEU A 231 -5.10 -15.67 19.08
C LEU A 231 -5.42 -14.21 18.73
N ILE A 232 -5.96 -13.96 17.54
CA ILE A 232 -6.39 -12.61 17.11
C ILE A 232 -7.38 -12.01 18.11
N LEU A 233 -8.39 -12.80 18.52
CA LEU A 233 -9.40 -12.36 19.47
C LEU A 233 -8.79 -12.14 20.86
N LYS A 234 -8.01 -13.09 21.37
CA LYS A 234 -7.37 -13.02 22.69
C LYS A 234 -6.49 -11.78 22.83
N HIS A 235 -5.73 -11.45 21.78
CA HIS A 235 -4.78 -10.33 21.77
C HIS A 235 -5.34 -9.04 21.18
N LYS A 236 -6.66 -9.01 20.90
CA LYS A 236 -7.41 -7.82 20.45
C LYS A 236 -6.79 -7.13 19.22
N VAL A 237 -6.28 -7.93 18.29
CA VAL A 237 -5.54 -7.40 17.13
C VAL A 237 -6.44 -6.55 16.25
N SER A 238 -7.66 -7.02 15.98
CA SER A 238 -8.64 -6.30 15.16
C SER A 238 -9.04 -4.95 15.78
N GLU A 239 -9.26 -4.90 17.10
CA GLU A 239 -9.55 -3.66 17.82
C GLU A 239 -8.40 -2.65 17.68
N LYS A 240 -7.16 -3.09 17.92
CA LYS A 240 -5.96 -2.24 17.80
C LYS A 240 -5.80 -1.64 16.40
N LEU A 241 -5.95 -2.46 15.34
CA LEU A 241 -5.84 -1.97 13.97
C LEU A 241 -6.95 -0.96 13.64
N LEU A 242 -8.17 -1.15 14.17
CA LEU A 242 -9.29 -0.24 13.93
C LEU A 242 -9.15 1.08 14.66
N ASP A 243 -8.64 1.06 15.90
CA ASP A 243 -8.37 2.27 16.66
C ASP A 243 -7.32 3.12 15.94
N LYS A 244 -6.23 2.49 15.46
CA LYS A 244 -5.22 3.15 14.61
C LYS A 244 -5.82 3.72 13.33
N LEU A 245 -6.67 2.96 12.63
CA LEU A 245 -7.31 3.44 11.41
C LEU A 245 -8.19 4.65 11.70
N ARG A 246 -8.91 4.65 12.83
CA ARG A 246 -9.72 5.79 13.27
C ARG A 246 -8.86 7.01 13.59
N GLU A 247 -7.73 6.82 14.27
CA GLU A 247 -6.77 7.88 14.57
C GLU A 247 -6.23 8.52 13.28
N SER A 248 -5.76 7.72 12.31
CA SER A 248 -5.25 8.24 11.04
C SER A 248 -6.33 8.91 10.20
N VAL A 249 -7.55 8.35 10.12
CA VAL A 249 -8.68 9.01 9.43
C VAL A 249 -9.00 10.37 10.06
N ASN A 250 -9.04 10.45 11.40
CA ASN A 250 -9.25 11.71 12.11
C ASN A 250 -8.12 12.70 11.84
N ALA A 251 -6.86 12.24 11.80
CA ALA A 251 -5.71 13.07 11.49
C ALA A 251 -5.80 13.65 10.06
N VAL A 252 -6.19 12.85 9.07
CA VAL A 252 -6.46 13.34 7.70
C VAL A 252 -7.57 14.38 7.71
N GLN A 253 -8.69 14.12 8.37
CA GLN A 253 -9.81 15.07 8.45
C GLN A 253 -9.40 16.41 9.08
N LEU A 254 -8.59 16.39 10.14
CA LEU A 254 -8.08 17.61 10.78
C LEU A 254 -7.11 18.37 9.86
N LEU A 255 -6.22 17.67 9.16
CA LEU A 255 -5.29 18.27 8.18
C LEU A 255 -6.06 18.93 7.01
N LEU A 256 -7.17 18.32 6.58
CA LEU A 256 -8.01 18.82 5.49
C LEU A 256 -8.99 19.91 5.93
N ALA A 257 -9.50 19.89 7.17
CA ALA A 257 -10.41 20.92 7.69
C ALA A 257 -9.80 22.32 7.65
N ASN A 258 -8.48 22.42 7.73
CA ASN A 258 -7.73 23.66 7.61
C ASN A 258 -7.65 24.19 6.15
N ARG A 259 -8.20 23.48 5.16
CA ARG A 259 -8.21 23.84 3.74
C ARG A 259 -9.66 24.11 3.28
N ALA A 260 -10.06 25.38 3.29
CA ALA A 260 -11.41 25.80 2.89
C ALA A 260 -11.66 25.64 1.38
N GLY A 261 -12.83 25.12 0.98
CA GLY A 261 -13.30 24.99 -0.40
C GLY A 261 -14.08 23.69 -0.65
N GLU A 262 -14.81 23.58 -1.77
CA GLU A 262 -15.30 22.27 -2.27
C GLU A 262 -14.07 21.37 -2.48
N SER A 263 -13.87 20.47 -1.52
CA SER A 263 -12.59 19.84 -1.27
C SER A 263 -12.20 18.92 -2.43
N PRO A 264 -11.07 19.14 -3.14
CA PRO A 264 -10.59 18.21 -4.16
C PRO A 264 -10.28 16.82 -3.59
N TYR A 265 -10.28 16.68 -2.27
CA TYR A 265 -10.10 15.46 -1.50
C TYR A 265 -11.41 14.69 -1.26
N ALA A 266 -12.54 15.13 -1.83
CA ALA A 266 -13.83 14.47 -1.69
C ALA A 266 -13.77 12.98 -2.10
N GLY A 267 -14.42 12.12 -1.31
CA GLY A 267 -14.49 10.67 -1.54
C GLY A 267 -13.21 9.89 -1.22
N MET A 268 -12.07 10.55 -1.05
CA MET A 268 -10.77 9.90 -0.78
C MET A 268 -10.76 9.07 0.51
N LEU A 269 -11.56 9.49 1.51
CA LEU A 269 -11.67 8.78 2.79
C LEU A 269 -12.81 7.75 2.83
N ASP A 270 -13.68 7.70 1.82
CA ASP A 270 -14.88 6.85 1.82
C ASP A 270 -14.55 5.36 2.01
N PRO A 271 -13.52 4.79 1.37
CA PRO A 271 -13.16 3.38 1.58
C PRO A 271 -12.81 3.09 3.05
N PHE A 272 -12.08 4.00 3.71
CA PHE A 272 -11.66 3.85 5.10
C PHE A 272 -12.83 4.04 6.07
N LEU A 273 -13.69 5.03 5.82
CA LEU A 273 -14.91 5.27 6.60
C LEU A 273 -15.89 4.10 6.50
N LYS A 274 -16.06 3.54 5.29
CA LYS A 274 -16.86 2.32 5.07
C LYS A 274 -16.30 1.15 5.88
N ARG A 275 -14.98 0.96 5.89
CA ARG A 275 -14.32 -0.09 6.70
C ARG A 275 -14.58 0.10 8.20
N LEU A 276 -14.44 1.33 8.71
CA LEU A 276 -14.72 1.66 10.11
C LEU A 276 -16.20 1.41 10.49
N SER A 277 -17.13 1.69 9.58
CA SER A 277 -18.58 1.48 9.81
C SER A 277 -18.97 0.00 9.84
N THR A 278 -18.39 -0.82 8.95
CA THR A 278 -18.70 -2.25 8.84
C THR A 278 -18.36 -3.02 10.12
N TYR A 279 -17.33 -2.59 10.84
CA TYR A 279 -16.96 -3.25 12.09
C TYR A 279 -17.88 -2.86 13.27
N ARG A 280 -18.45 -1.64 13.25
CA ARG A 280 -19.42 -1.23 14.28
C ARG A 280 -20.67 -2.11 14.26
N SER A 281 -21.16 -2.51 13.09
CA SER A 281 -22.35 -3.36 12.99
C SER A 281 -22.11 -4.77 13.51
N VAL A 282 -20.93 -5.35 13.23
CA VAL A 282 -20.57 -6.71 13.68
C VAL A 282 -20.41 -6.78 15.21
N VAL A 283 -19.94 -5.70 15.85
CA VAL A 283 -19.80 -5.63 17.32
C VAL A 283 -21.13 -5.32 18.03
N SER A 284 -22.10 -4.68 17.36
CA SER A 284 -23.43 -4.43 17.93
C SER A 284 -24.40 -5.61 17.81
N GLU A 285 -24.10 -6.61 16.97
CA GLU A 285 -24.93 -7.78 16.71
C GLU A 285 -24.43 -9.08 17.37
N GLY A 286 -23.34 -9.02 18.15
CA GLY A 286 -22.78 -10.14 18.92
C GLY A 286 -22.85 -9.90 20.41
#